data_AF-A0A067RDG5-F1
#
_entry.id   AF-A0A067RDG5-F1
#
_cell.length_a   1.000
_cell.length_b   1.000
_cell.length_c   1.000
_cell.angle_alpha   90.00
_cell.angle_beta   90.00
_cell.angle_gamma   90.00
#
_symmetry.space_group_name_H-M   'P 1'
#
loop_
_entity.id
_entity.type
_entity.pdbx_description
1 polymer ?
#
loop_
_entity_poly.entity_id
_entity_poly.type
_entity_poly.pdbx_seq_one_letter_code
_entity_poly.pdbx_strand_id
1 'polypeptide(L)'
;MADEVAPEEAPSTEVPPEESLPLEVSQTRDPNRTILFRHWNRPTYLQYKYLYDYRHNYYDDVIDYLDRKTKGLNRDIPRAQTWAERVLRTYTKDTKSAAFQGRNKDIELLKSIRASNSYYCFHSRNYLIRKYPALGL
;
A
#
# COMPACT_ATOMS: atom_id res chain seq x y z
N MET A 1 22.26 62.61 35.64
CA MET A 1 21.95 61.87 34.41
C MET A 1 22.69 60.53 34.53
N ALA A 2 22.13 59.43 35.06
CA ALA A 2 20.92 58.69 34.62
C ALA A 2 21.00 58.43 33.10
N ASP A 3 21.10 57.21 32.58
CA ASP A 3 20.58 55.91 33.06
C ASP A 3 21.51 54.73 32.69
N GLU A 4 21.61 53.77 33.62
CA GLU A 4 21.86 52.36 33.33
C GLU A 4 20.56 51.73 32.79
N VAL A 5 20.65 50.89 31.76
CA VAL A 5 19.55 50.00 31.40
C VAL A 5 20.09 48.57 31.33
N ALA A 6 19.64 47.81 32.31
CA ALA A 6 19.81 46.37 32.52
C ALA A 6 19.11 45.54 31.41
N PRO A 7 19.42 44.24 31.26
CA PRO A 7 19.06 43.44 30.10
C PRO A 7 17.60 42.98 30.15
N GLU A 8 16.91 43.01 29.01
CA GLU A 8 15.58 42.40 28.88
C GLU A 8 15.70 40.87 28.70
N GLU A 9 15.27 40.20 29.77
CA GLU A 9 14.98 38.78 29.88
C GLU A 9 13.68 38.44 29.11
N ALA A 10 13.60 37.20 28.63
CA ALA A 10 12.51 36.66 27.81
C ALA A 10 11.13 36.65 28.52
N PRO A 11 10.06 36.30 27.76
CA PRO A 11 9.20 35.25 28.30
C PRO A 11 9.31 33.97 27.47
N SER A 12 9.86 32.96 28.14
CA SER A 12 9.66 31.54 27.94
C SER A 12 8.20 31.24 27.60
N THR A 13 7.94 30.62 26.45
CA THR A 13 6.66 29.91 26.22
C THR A 13 6.86 28.46 26.66
N GLU A 14 6.75 28.24 27.97
CA GLU A 14 6.49 26.93 28.56
C GLU A 14 5.03 26.52 28.28
N VAL A 15 4.84 25.41 27.57
CA VAL A 15 3.63 24.59 27.67
C VAL A 15 4.05 23.12 27.79
N PRO A 16 4.04 22.54 29.00
CA PRO A 16 3.88 21.09 29.22
C PRO A 16 2.49 20.78 29.82
N PRO A 17 1.99 19.53 29.92
CA PRO A 17 2.56 18.23 29.55
C PRO A 17 1.62 17.29 28.73
N GLU A 18 2.14 16.12 28.36
CA GLU A 18 1.46 14.98 27.74
C GLU A 18 0.27 14.44 28.58
N GLU A 19 -0.92 14.30 27.98
CA GLU A 19 -1.95 13.29 28.34
C GLU A 19 -3.09 13.42 27.33
N SER A 20 -3.34 12.53 26.37
CA SER A 20 -3.69 11.13 26.49
C SER A 20 -3.92 10.67 25.04
N LEU A 21 -3.52 9.46 24.67
CA LEU A 21 -4.07 8.79 23.50
C LEU A 21 -5.34 8.06 23.96
N PRO A 22 -6.55 8.40 23.48
CA PRO A 22 -7.68 7.52 23.65
C PRO A 22 -7.97 6.78 22.34
N LEU A 23 -7.51 5.54 22.37
CA LEU A 23 -8.34 4.34 22.17
C LEU A 23 -8.67 3.97 20.71
N GLU A 24 -8.18 2.77 20.35
CA GLU A 24 -8.97 1.68 19.76
C GLU A 24 -10.30 2.12 19.17
N VAL A 25 -10.45 1.97 17.85
CA VAL A 25 -11.72 2.17 17.15
C VAL A 25 -12.75 1.23 17.79
N SER A 26 -13.51 1.76 18.74
CA SER A 26 -14.58 1.04 19.42
C SER A 26 -15.66 0.74 18.38
N GLN A 27 -15.56 -0.46 17.80
CA GLN A 27 -16.65 -1.12 17.08
C GLN A 27 -17.70 -1.62 18.08
N THR A 28 -18.12 -0.76 19.00
CA THR A 28 -19.24 -1.01 19.89
C THR A 28 -20.07 0.26 19.89
N ARG A 29 -20.89 0.41 18.85
CA ARG A 29 -21.90 1.45 18.82
C ARG A 29 -23.12 0.91 19.53
N ASP A 30 -23.34 1.37 20.75
CA ASP A 30 -24.53 1.02 21.53
C ASP A 30 -25.81 1.38 20.74
N PRO A 31 -26.75 0.42 20.56
CA PRO A 31 -27.97 0.65 19.80
C PRO A 31 -28.92 1.67 20.45
N ASN A 32 -28.68 2.04 21.71
CA ASN A 32 -29.52 2.95 22.50
C ASN A 32 -29.03 4.41 22.53
N ARG A 33 -27.96 4.76 21.79
CA ARG A 33 -27.52 6.16 21.73
C ARG A 33 -28.41 6.95 20.78
N THR A 34 -29.29 7.80 21.34
CA THR A 34 -30.10 8.76 20.60
C THR A 34 -29.23 9.54 19.62
N ILE A 35 -29.54 9.39 18.33
CA ILE A 35 -28.78 9.99 17.22
C ILE A 35 -29.12 11.49 17.16
N LEU A 36 -28.57 12.27 18.08
CA LEU A 36 -28.70 13.72 18.06
C LEU A 36 -27.57 14.27 17.17
N PHE A 37 -27.96 14.64 15.93
CA PHE A 37 -27.15 15.37 14.95
C PHE A 37 -25.96 14.62 14.32
N ARG A 38 -26.26 13.55 13.57
CA ARG A 38 -25.28 12.85 12.71
C ARG A 38 -24.50 13.74 11.73
N HIS A 39 -25.09 14.87 11.30
CA HIS A 39 -24.50 15.79 10.33
C HIS A 39 -23.49 16.77 10.96
N TRP A 40 -23.38 16.82 12.29
CA TRP A 40 -22.34 17.60 13.00
C TRP A 40 -21.12 16.76 13.37
N ASN A 41 -21.19 15.44 13.18
CA ASN A 41 -20.03 14.58 13.35
C ASN A 41 -19.09 14.75 12.15
N ARG A 42 -17.91 15.34 12.39
CA ARG A 42 -16.82 15.38 11.41
C ARG A 42 -16.50 13.95 10.95
N PRO A 43 -16.46 13.67 9.63
CA PRO A 43 -16.00 12.39 9.13
C PRO A 43 -14.61 12.05 9.68
N THR A 44 -14.44 10.82 10.15
CA THR A 44 -13.15 10.31 10.64
C THR A 44 -12.19 9.95 9.50
N TYR A 45 -12.72 9.81 8.28
CA TYR A 45 -11.92 9.64 7.08
C TYR A 45 -11.35 10.99 6.61
N LEU A 46 -10.14 10.97 6.04
CA LEU A 46 -9.56 12.14 5.41
C LEU A 46 -10.42 12.50 4.20
N GLN A 47 -10.83 13.77 4.11
CA GLN A 47 -11.77 14.24 3.08
C GLN A 47 -11.25 14.03 1.65
N TYR A 48 -9.93 14.02 1.47
CA TYR A 48 -9.32 13.90 0.16
C TYR A 48 -8.44 12.68 0.06
N LYS A 49 -8.54 11.98 -1.08
CA LYS A 49 -7.73 10.80 -1.38
C LYS A 49 -6.22 11.10 -1.30
N TYR A 50 -5.78 12.26 -1.80
CA TYR A 50 -4.36 12.62 -1.81
C TYR A 50 -3.75 12.71 -0.40
N LEU A 51 -4.55 12.96 0.65
CA LEU A 51 -4.06 12.98 2.03
C LEU A 51 -3.69 11.57 2.51
N TYR A 52 -4.42 10.55 2.04
CA TYR A 52 -4.04 9.16 2.29
C TYR A 52 -2.74 8.82 1.58
N ASP A 53 -2.62 9.19 0.31
CA ASP A 53 -1.42 8.96 -0.48
C ASP A 53 -0.20 9.65 0.15
N TYR A 54 -0.38 10.90 0.62
CA TYR A 54 0.64 11.63 1.39
C TYR A 54 1.08 10.86 2.64
N ARG A 55 0.12 10.42 3.46
CA ARG A 55 0.39 9.64 4.68
C ARG A 55 1.18 8.38 4.37
N HIS A 56 0.76 7.63 3.36
CA HIS A 56 1.41 6.39 2.95
C HIS A 56 2.85 6.63 2.49
N ASN A 57 3.06 7.60 1.60
CA ASN A 57 4.38 7.93 1.08
C ASN A 57 5.38 8.41 2.15
N TYR A 58 4.89 9.09 3.18
CA TYR A 58 5.72 9.69 4.21
C TYR A 58 6.05 8.71 5.34
N TYR A 59 5.05 7.97 5.82
CA TYR A 59 5.17 7.19 7.05
C TYR A 59 5.35 5.69 6.83
N ASP A 60 4.86 5.09 5.74
CA ASP A 60 4.83 3.62 5.61
C ASP A 60 6.24 3.00 5.70
N ASP A 61 7.25 3.62 5.08
CA ASP A 61 8.64 3.12 5.09
C ASP A 61 9.24 3.12 6.52
N VAL A 62 8.90 4.13 7.34
CA VAL A 62 9.37 4.27 8.73
C VAL A 62 8.61 3.32 9.63
N ILE A 63 7.30 3.19 9.45
CA ILE A 63 6.45 2.26 10.21
C ILE A 63 6.92 0.82 9.97
N ASP A 64 7.16 0.42 8.71
CA ASP A 64 7.64 -0.92 8.37
C ASP A 64 9.05 -1.16 8.97
N TYR A 65 9.91 -0.15 9.00
CA TYR A 65 11.20 -0.25 9.68
C TYR A 65 11.05 -0.48 11.18
N LEU A 66 10.20 0.31 11.86
CA LEU A 66 9.98 0.19 13.30
C LEU A 66 9.32 -1.14 13.66
N ASP A 67 8.30 -1.57 12.91
CA ASP A 67 7.58 -2.82 13.14
C ASP A 67 8.47 -4.06 12.93
N ARG A 68 9.40 -4.01 11.97
CA ARG A 68 10.37 -5.10 11.81
C ARG A 68 11.44 -5.08 12.88
N LYS A 69 11.91 -3.89 13.27
CA LYS A 69 12.88 -3.74 14.37
C LYS A 69 12.33 -4.29 15.68
N THR A 70 11.07 -4.01 16.02
CA THR A 70 10.42 -4.57 17.23
C THR A 70 10.26 -6.08 17.17
N LYS A 71 10.04 -6.65 15.98
CA LYS A 71 9.98 -8.10 15.74
C LYS A 71 11.36 -8.78 15.68
N GLY A 72 12.46 -8.04 15.83
CA GLY A 72 13.82 -8.56 15.72
C GLY A 72 14.23 -8.93 14.28
N LEU A 73 13.48 -8.48 13.28
CA LEU A 73 13.80 -8.67 11.87
C LEU A 73 14.77 -7.55 11.43
N ASN A 74 15.94 -7.94 10.93
CA ASN A 74 16.88 -6.99 10.36
C ASN A 74 16.31 -6.38 9.08
N ARG A 75 16.21 -5.06 9.06
CA ARG A 75 15.82 -4.27 7.89
C ARG A 75 16.67 -3.02 7.82
N ASP A 76 17.01 -2.63 6.59
CA ASP A 76 17.74 -1.40 6.33
C ASP A 76 16.94 -0.16 6.74
N ILE A 77 17.65 0.85 7.23
CA ILE A 77 17.07 2.14 7.56
C ILE A 77 16.54 2.76 6.26
N PRO A 78 15.29 3.28 6.24
CA PRO A 78 14.72 3.86 5.03
C PRO A 78 15.58 5.04 4.55
N ARG A 79 15.92 5.05 3.25
CA ARG A 79 16.72 6.11 2.63
C ARG A 79 15.97 7.44 2.70
N ALA A 80 16.72 8.52 2.94
CA ALA A 80 16.19 9.88 2.77
C ALA A 80 15.78 10.10 1.31
N GLN A 81 14.48 10.23 1.08
CA GLN A 81 13.89 10.53 -0.22
C GLN A 81 13.29 11.93 -0.23
N THR A 82 13.47 12.61 -1.35
CA THR A 82 12.80 13.90 -1.60
C THR A 82 11.30 13.70 -1.77
N TRP A 83 10.53 14.77 -1.59
CA TRP A 83 9.08 14.74 -1.80
C TRP A 83 8.71 14.30 -3.23
N ALA A 84 9.46 14.76 -4.24
CA ALA A 84 9.24 14.38 -5.63
C ALA A 84 9.41 12.86 -5.87
N GLU A 85 10.44 12.25 -5.29
CA GLU A 85 10.66 10.80 -5.37
C GLU A 85 9.50 10.01 -4.73
N ARG A 86 9.01 10.49 -3.59
CA ARG A 86 7.89 9.87 -2.88
C ARG A 86 6.59 9.97 -3.66
N VAL A 87 6.29 11.12 -4.24
CA VAL A 87 5.11 11.34 -5.10
C VAL A 87 5.18 10.48 -6.36
N LEU A 88 6.37 10.30 -6.95
CA LEU A 88 6.57 9.40 -8.08
C LEU A 88 6.16 7.96 -7.74
N ARG A 89 6.35 7.50 -6.49
CA ARG A 89 5.90 6.18 -6.06
C ARG A 89 4.41 6.01 -6.19
N THR A 90 3.62 7.04 -5.89
CA THR A 90 2.15 6.97 -5.97
C THR A 90 1.70 6.73 -7.40
N TYR A 91 2.29 7.42 -8.36
CA TYR A 91 1.97 7.25 -9.78
C TYR A 91 2.49 5.94 -10.37
N THR A 92 3.55 5.37 -9.81
CA THR A 92 4.18 4.14 -10.33
C THR A 92 3.78 2.86 -9.57
N LYS A 93 3.09 2.97 -8.43
CA LYS A 93 2.64 1.83 -7.62
C LYS A 93 1.69 0.92 -8.41
N ASP A 94 0.79 1.51 -9.19
CA ASP A 94 -0.23 0.78 -9.94
C ASP A 94 0.20 0.37 -11.35
N THR A 95 1.23 0.99 -11.92
CA THR A 95 1.69 0.67 -13.29
C THR A 95 2.32 -0.72 -13.37
N LYS A 96 2.99 -1.15 -12.30
CA LYS A 96 3.56 -2.50 -12.20
C LYS A 96 2.47 -3.56 -12.12
N SER A 97 1.32 -3.28 -11.51
CA SER A 97 0.23 -4.24 -11.42
C SER A 97 -0.44 -4.42 -12.78
N ALA A 98 -0.82 -3.34 -13.48
CA ALA A 98 -1.53 -3.46 -14.76
C ALA A 98 -0.74 -4.26 -15.83
N ALA A 99 0.54 -3.93 -16.04
CA ALA A 99 1.39 -4.64 -16.99
C ALA A 99 1.68 -6.09 -16.56
N PHE A 100 1.83 -6.34 -15.26
CA PHE A 100 2.05 -7.68 -14.73
C PHE A 100 0.80 -8.56 -14.82
N GLN A 101 -0.37 -7.99 -14.55
CA GLN A 101 -1.66 -8.67 -14.69
C GLN A 101 -1.97 -9.01 -16.16
N GLY A 102 -1.64 -8.12 -17.11
CA GLY A 102 -1.78 -8.41 -18.55
C GLY A 102 -0.92 -9.61 -18.98
N ARG A 103 0.36 -9.60 -18.62
CA ARG A 103 1.29 -10.70 -18.95
C ARG A 103 0.85 -12.06 -18.40
N ASN A 104 0.28 -12.09 -17.20
CA ASN A 104 -0.18 -13.35 -16.60
C ASN A 104 -1.36 -13.94 -17.37
N LYS A 105 -2.30 -13.10 -17.82
CA LYS A 105 -3.42 -13.53 -18.66
C LYS A 105 -2.94 -14.12 -19.99
N ASP A 106 -1.93 -13.51 -20.60
CA ASP A 106 -1.35 -14.03 -21.85
C ASP A 106 -0.66 -15.38 -21.62
N ILE A 107 0.07 -15.54 -20.52
CA ILE A 107 0.69 -16.83 -20.15
C ILE A 107 -0.38 -17.90 -19.90
N GLU A 108 -1.47 -17.56 -19.23
CA GLU A 108 -2.61 -18.45 -19.00
C GLU A 108 -3.28 -18.87 -20.31
N LEU A 109 -3.49 -17.92 -21.23
CA LEU A 109 -4.03 -18.18 -22.55
C LEU A 109 -3.12 -19.11 -23.36
N LEU A 110 -1.80 -18.87 -23.36
CA LEU A 110 -0.85 -19.75 -24.04
C LEU A 110 -0.83 -21.15 -23.44
N LYS A 111 -0.93 -21.28 -22.11
CA LYS A 111 -1.03 -22.57 -21.43
C LYS A 111 -2.30 -23.31 -21.82
N SER A 112 -3.45 -22.64 -21.90
CA SER A 112 -4.72 -23.27 -22.26
C SER A 112 -4.74 -23.72 -23.73
N ILE A 113 -4.23 -22.89 -24.65
CA ILE A 113 -4.07 -23.24 -26.07
C ILE A 113 -3.12 -24.43 -26.23
N ARG A 114 -1.99 -24.44 -25.51
CA ARG A 114 -1.03 -25.54 -25.59
C ARG A 114 -1.62 -26.84 -25.06
N ALA A 115 -2.36 -26.78 -23.96
CA ALA A 115 -3.03 -27.94 -23.38
C ALA A 115 -4.07 -28.52 -24.35
N SER A 116 -4.94 -27.68 -24.93
CA SER A 116 -5.97 -28.15 -25.87
C SER A 116 -5.37 -28.74 -27.15
N ASN A 117 -4.34 -28.08 -27.71
CA ASN A 117 -3.71 -28.54 -28.94
C ASN A 117 -2.89 -29.83 -28.74
N SER A 118 -2.32 -30.04 -27.54
CA SER A 118 -1.59 -31.28 -27.21
C SER A 118 -2.46 -32.53 -27.41
N TYR A 119 -3.71 -32.50 -26.96
CA TYR A 119 -4.64 -33.63 -27.14
C TYR A 119 -4.96 -33.88 -28.61
N TYR A 120 -5.20 -32.82 -29.38
CA TYR A 120 -5.46 -32.93 -30.81
C TYR A 120 -4.24 -33.47 -31.58
N CYS A 121 -3.05 -32.95 -31.31
CA CYS A 121 -1.79 -33.43 -31.89
C CYS A 121 -1.51 -34.89 -31.52
N PHE A 122 -1.75 -35.29 -30.27
CA PHE A 122 -1.58 -36.67 -29.83
C PHE A 122 -2.56 -37.61 -30.53
N HIS A 123 -3.84 -37.25 -30.61
CA HIS A 123 -4.85 -38.10 -31.23
C HIS A 123 -4.65 -38.22 -32.75
N SER A 124 -4.43 -37.09 -33.44
CA SER A 124 -4.16 -37.07 -34.88
C SER A 124 -2.90 -37.86 -35.23
N ARG A 125 -1.82 -37.71 -34.46
CA ARG A 125 -0.60 -38.50 -34.64
C ARG A 125 -0.86 -40.00 -34.47
N ASN A 126 -1.54 -40.42 -33.40
CA ASN A 126 -1.87 -41.83 -33.18
C ASN A 126 -2.76 -42.40 -34.28
N TYR A 127 -3.74 -41.63 -34.76
CA TYR A 127 -4.61 -42.05 -35.87
C TYR A 127 -3.81 -42.27 -37.15
N LEU A 128 -2.92 -41.34 -37.50
CA LEU A 128 -2.08 -41.44 -38.69
C LEU A 128 -1.15 -42.64 -38.63
N ILE A 129 -0.47 -42.86 -37.49
CA ILE A 129 0.42 -44.02 -37.27
C ILE A 129 -0.35 -45.34 -37.44
N ARG A 130 -1.57 -45.43 -36.89
CA ARG A 130 -2.38 -46.66 -36.97
C ARG A 130 -2.92 -46.93 -38.37
N LYS A 131 -3.39 -45.89 -39.06
CA LYS A 131 -4.04 -46.03 -40.38
C LYS A 131 -3.03 -46.15 -41.52
N TYR A 132 -1.89 -45.48 -41.41
CA TYR A 132 -0.88 -45.40 -42.46
C TYR A 132 0.52 -45.72 -41.94
N PRO A 133 0.78 -46.96 -41.49
CA PRO A 133 2.09 -47.35 -40.97
C PRO A 133 3.21 -47.27 -42.03
N ALA A 134 2.84 -47.38 -43.32
CA ALA A 134 3.78 -47.28 -44.43
C ALA A 134 4.35 -45.87 -44.65
N LEU A 135 3.75 -44.82 -44.06
CA LEU A 135 4.24 -43.44 -44.19
C LEU A 135 5.45 -43.13 -43.28
N GLY A 136 5.87 -44.05 -42.41
CA GLY A 136 7.14 -43.93 -41.66
C GLY A 136 7.32 -42.60 -40.91
N LEU A 137 6.25 -42.07 -40.32
CA LEU A 137 6.24 -40.85 -39.49
C LEU A 137 6.42 -41.14 -38.00
#